data_AF-A0A918X8X9-F1
#
_entry.id   AF-A0A918X8X9-F1
#
_cell.length_a   1.000
_cell.length_b   1.000
_cell.length_c   1.000
_cell.angle_alpha   90.00
_cell.angle_beta   90.00
_cell.angle_gamma   90.00
#
_symmetry.space_group_name_H-M   'P 1'
#
loop_
_entity.id
_entity.type
_entity.pdbx_description
1 polymer ?
#
loop_
_entity_poly.entity_id
_entity_poly.type
_entity_poly.pdbx_seq_one_letter_code
_entity_poly.pdbx_strand_id
1 'polypeptide(L)'
;MNHGSVTPPAEAPSPEQISDYLHSRGWHREPESWRGSQVWTWPEVPDEQILLPPRLEYRDDNELVLQALYALARFEGRDLHGLFRAISRPWVDTQYFHTHPPSPSGTVPLLSGINALEGVRGAFTSAAQAVLDHRFRSGRGRNSKDVDAFLRCVRLGPSTAGSYILSAEVPLTPPRTDQLFPEPPQERRVVRAMHRAVSAAQEATAATEEAEERMDAFDEAMGSGVSSRLCESLAQFGGHGHDQKFSIRFAWSPSHPEESARADDHFSFGPRAARILQRAGARLRELEHAGTVRMSGQVVGAERHSPSHDGFVKVQGTLSTGEGARERTLLVRLRSEHYEAALIAHSNGDFFEAEGRLSTGNRRELVPHQVLIAGRLLQDPA
;
A
#
# COMPACT_ATOMS: atom_id res chain seq x y z
N MET A 1 18.29 20.55 -41.11
CA MET A 1 18.01 19.28 -40.40
C MET A 1 18.65 19.41 -39.03
N ASN A 2 17.84 19.54 -37.99
CA ASN A 2 18.30 19.71 -36.61
C ASN A 2 18.90 18.39 -36.13
N HIS A 3 20.19 18.40 -35.80
CA HIS A 3 20.80 17.33 -35.01
C HIS A 3 20.23 17.42 -33.60
N GLY A 4 19.25 16.57 -33.30
CA GLY A 4 18.77 16.36 -31.95
C GLY A 4 19.93 15.90 -31.08
N SER A 5 20.35 16.78 -30.18
CA SER A 5 21.29 16.49 -29.10
C SER A 5 20.76 15.29 -28.32
N VAL A 6 21.41 14.14 -28.52
CA VAL A 6 21.25 12.97 -27.67
C VAL A 6 21.80 13.36 -26.29
N THR A 7 20.91 13.49 -25.32
CA THR A 7 21.24 13.66 -23.90
C THR A 7 22.18 12.51 -23.48
N PRO A 8 23.33 12.76 -22.85
CA PRO A 8 24.22 11.69 -22.42
C PRO A 8 23.53 10.79 -21.38
N PRO A 9 23.91 9.50 -21.29
CA PRO A 9 23.42 8.63 -20.21
C PRO A 9 23.84 9.18 -18.85
N ALA A 10 23.06 8.87 -17.81
CA ALA A 10 23.26 9.37 -16.44
C ALA A 10 24.74 9.29 -16.01
N GLU A 11 25.29 10.43 -15.62
CA GLU A 11 26.68 10.63 -15.20
C GLU A 11 27.01 9.75 -13.98
N ALA A 12 28.21 9.16 -13.95
CA ALA A 12 28.68 8.36 -12.82
C ALA A 12 28.54 9.14 -11.50
N PRO A 13 28.15 8.49 -10.38
CA PRO A 13 27.96 9.20 -9.12
C PRO A 13 29.28 9.85 -8.73
N SER A 14 29.21 11.14 -8.39
CA SER A 14 30.38 11.89 -7.95
C SER A 14 30.92 11.31 -6.63
N PRO A 15 32.23 11.48 -6.34
CA PRO A 15 32.78 11.02 -5.07
C PRO A 15 32.08 11.61 -3.84
N GLU A 16 31.57 12.83 -3.94
CA GLU A 16 30.76 13.45 -2.89
C GLU A 16 29.46 12.67 -2.64
N GLN A 17 28.73 12.30 -3.68
CA GLN A 17 27.51 11.48 -3.54
C GLN A 17 27.79 10.10 -2.95
N ILE A 18 28.93 9.50 -3.30
CA ILE A 18 29.34 8.21 -2.73
C ILE A 18 29.70 8.36 -1.24
N SER A 19 30.41 9.44 -0.87
CA SER A 19 30.73 9.78 0.52
C SER A 19 29.46 9.98 1.36
N ASP A 20 28.49 10.76 0.86
CA ASP A 20 27.22 10.98 1.55
C ASP A 20 26.44 9.68 1.73
N TYR A 21 26.44 8.83 0.70
CA TYR A 21 25.84 7.51 0.76
C TYR A 21 26.50 6.63 1.83
N LEU A 22 27.84 6.56 1.87
CA LEU A 22 28.58 5.80 2.86
C LEU A 22 28.27 6.25 4.29
N HIS A 23 28.33 7.57 4.57
CA HIS A 23 27.92 8.13 5.87
C HIS A 23 26.49 7.71 6.24
N SER A 24 25.55 7.84 5.31
CA SER A 24 24.14 7.52 5.57
C SER A 24 23.90 6.03 5.88
N ARG A 25 24.82 5.17 5.44
CA ARG A 25 24.80 3.73 5.68
C ARG A 25 25.54 3.32 6.95
N GLY A 26 26.15 4.26 7.67
CA GLY A 26 26.89 3.98 8.91
C GLY A 26 28.38 3.67 8.71
N TRP A 27 28.91 3.85 7.51
CA TRP A 27 30.36 3.81 7.30
C TRP A 27 31.02 4.99 8.00
N HIS A 28 32.18 4.72 8.60
CA HIS A 28 32.96 5.75 9.27
C HIS A 28 34.11 6.17 8.38
N ARG A 29 34.30 7.48 8.26
CA ARG A 29 35.45 8.04 7.57
C ARG A 29 36.62 8.14 8.56
N GLU A 30 37.72 7.49 8.24
CA GLU A 30 38.95 7.62 9.02
C GLU A 30 39.52 9.04 8.88
N PRO A 31 40.10 9.62 9.95
CA PRO A 31 40.73 10.93 9.89
C PRO A 31 42.00 10.93 9.03
N GLU A 32 42.67 9.78 8.90
CA GLU A 32 43.86 9.62 8.08
C GLU A 32 43.49 9.32 6.62
N SER A 33 44.10 10.04 5.69
CA SER A 33 43.98 9.77 4.26
C SER A 33 45.05 8.78 3.80
N TRP A 34 44.69 7.81 2.97
CA TRP A 34 45.66 6.94 2.32
C TRP A 34 45.99 7.46 0.92
N ARG A 35 47.23 7.93 0.72
CA ARG A 35 47.71 8.48 -0.57
C ARG A 35 46.78 9.55 -1.16
N GLY A 36 46.22 10.42 -0.31
CA GLY A 36 45.30 11.48 -0.72
C GLY A 36 43.85 11.04 -0.95
N SER A 37 43.54 9.74 -0.82
CA SER A 37 42.17 9.21 -0.83
C SER A 37 41.58 9.15 0.58
N GLN A 38 40.26 9.30 0.65
CA GLN A 38 39.49 9.05 1.87
C GLN A 38 39.42 7.55 2.14
N VAL A 39 39.61 7.15 3.39
CA VAL A 39 39.48 5.76 3.85
C VAL A 39 38.19 5.63 4.65
N TRP A 40 37.37 4.66 4.27
CA TRP A 40 36.09 4.38 4.90
C TRP A 40 36.08 2.97 5.46
N THR A 41 35.67 2.83 6.72
CA THR A 41 35.67 1.57 7.48
C THR A 41 34.26 1.25 7.97
N TRP A 42 33.96 -0.05 8.07
CA TRP A 42 32.74 -0.52 8.73
C TRP A 42 33.01 -0.81 10.21
N PRO A 43 32.23 -0.27 11.17
CA PRO A 43 32.50 -0.41 12.61
C PRO A 43 32.62 -1.85 13.10
N GLU A 44 31.85 -2.75 12.52
CA GLU A 44 31.79 -4.16 12.94
C GLU A 44 32.83 -5.04 12.23
N VAL A 45 33.40 -4.56 11.11
CA VAL A 45 34.36 -5.29 10.28
C VAL A 45 35.44 -4.32 9.79
N PRO A 46 36.47 -4.03 10.61
CA PRO A 46 37.52 -3.06 10.29
C PRO A 46 38.36 -3.40 9.05
N ASP A 47 38.37 -4.68 8.67
CA ASP A 47 39.09 -5.17 7.50
C ASP A 47 38.38 -4.81 6.18
N GLU A 48 37.08 -4.46 6.22
CA GLU A 48 36.40 -3.94 5.03
C GLU A 48 36.63 -2.44 4.91
N GLN A 49 37.43 -2.08 3.89
CA GLN A 49 37.88 -0.74 3.62
C GLN A 49 37.50 -0.31 2.21
N ILE A 50 36.93 0.89 2.12
CA ILE A 50 36.62 1.53 0.84
C ILE A 50 37.51 2.77 0.70
N LEU A 51 38.27 2.81 -0.39
CA LEU A 51 39.07 3.95 -0.77
C LEU A 51 38.30 4.80 -1.77
N LEU A 52 38.15 6.10 -1.46
CA LEU A 52 37.40 7.02 -2.30
C LEU A 52 38.22 8.29 -2.53
N PRO A 53 38.46 8.71 -3.78
CA PRO A 53 39.14 9.98 -4.03
C PRO A 53 38.24 11.14 -3.59
N PRO A 54 38.77 12.22 -2.99
CA PRO A 54 37.96 13.33 -2.51
C PRO A 54 37.30 14.12 -3.64
N ARG A 55 37.92 14.16 -4.83
CA ARG A 55 37.45 14.81 -6.07
C ARG A 55 38.02 14.07 -7.28
N LEU A 56 37.43 14.28 -8.45
CA LEU A 56 37.94 13.78 -9.72
C LEU A 56 38.93 14.79 -10.32
N GLU A 57 40.22 14.62 -10.06
CA GLU A 57 41.28 15.53 -10.53
C GLU A 57 42.31 14.80 -11.41
N TYR A 58 42.52 13.51 -11.17
CA TYR A 58 43.50 12.66 -11.85
C TYR A 58 42.82 11.60 -12.71
N ARG A 59 43.56 11.08 -13.70
CA ARG A 59 43.06 10.07 -14.64
C ARG A 59 42.60 8.78 -13.94
N ASP A 60 43.32 8.40 -12.88
CA ASP A 60 43.13 7.15 -12.15
C ASP A 60 41.97 7.23 -11.12
N ASP A 61 41.45 8.43 -10.84
CA ASP A 61 40.36 8.62 -9.88
C ASP A 61 39.07 7.91 -10.31
N ASN A 62 38.83 7.79 -11.62
CA ASN A 62 37.70 7.03 -12.14
C ASN A 62 37.81 5.53 -11.85
N GLU A 63 39.03 4.98 -11.87
CA GLU A 63 39.28 3.57 -11.53
C GLU A 63 39.09 3.33 -10.04
N LEU A 64 39.55 4.26 -9.20
CA LEU A 64 39.33 4.22 -7.74
C LEU A 64 37.84 4.30 -7.39
N VAL A 65 37.08 5.19 -8.04
CA VAL A 65 35.62 5.28 -7.86
C VAL A 65 34.92 3.98 -8.26
N LEU A 66 35.31 3.38 -9.40
CA LEU A 66 34.76 2.09 -9.80
C LEU A 66 35.09 0.99 -8.79
N GLN A 67 36.33 0.91 -8.31
CA GLN A 67 36.72 -0.06 -7.28
C GLN A 67 35.91 0.13 -5.99
N ALA A 68 35.69 1.36 -5.55
CA ALA A 68 34.85 1.68 -4.40
C ALA A 68 33.41 1.19 -4.59
N LEU A 69 32.82 1.43 -5.77
CA LEU A 69 31.48 0.97 -6.11
C LEU A 69 31.37 -0.56 -6.14
N TYR A 70 32.38 -1.26 -6.69
CA TYR A 70 32.42 -2.73 -6.69
C TYR A 70 32.54 -3.29 -5.27
N ALA A 71 33.42 -2.73 -4.44
CA ALA A 71 33.58 -3.13 -3.05
C ALA A 71 32.26 -2.95 -2.26
N LEU A 72 31.62 -1.79 -2.43
CA LEU A 72 30.35 -1.48 -1.80
C LEU A 72 29.20 -2.37 -2.29
N ALA A 73 29.13 -2.64 -3.61
CA ALA A 73 28.14 -3.54 -4.18
C ALA A 73 28.28 -4.98 -3.64
N ARG A 74 29.52 -5.45 -3.51
CA ARG A 74 29.83 -6.75 -2.90
C ARG A 74 29.43 -6.77 -1.42
N PHE A 75 29.78 -5.75 -0.66
CA PHE A 75 29.45 -5.63 0.75
C PHE A 75 27.93 -5.64 0.98
N GLU A 76 27.17 -4.92 0.15
CA GLU A 76 25.71 -4.84 0.26
C GLU A 76 24.97 -6.01 -0.45
N GLY A 77 25.68 -6.94 -1.09
CA GLY A 77 25.07 -8.04 -1.84
C GLY A 77 24.14 -7.60 -2.98
N ARG A 78 24.39 -6.42 -3.57
CA ARG A 78 23.52 -5.79 -4.59
C ARG A 78 24.23 -5.65 -5.93
N ASP A 79 23.46 -5.54 -7.00
CA ASP A 79 24.02 -5.23 -8.31
C ASP A 79 24.47 -3.75 -8.39
N LEU A 80 25.47 -3.50 -9.25
CA LEU A 80 26.07 -2.17 -9.42
C LEU A 80 25.08 -1.11 -9.93
N HIS A 81 24.13 -1.49 -10.79
CA HIS A 81 23.15 -0.56 -11.36
C HIS A 81 22.15 -0.08 -10.29
N GLY A 82 21.74 -1.00 -9.42
CA GLY A 82 20.94 -0.74 -8.25
C GLY A 82 21.67 0.15 -7.26
N LEU A 83 22.97 -0.08 -7.03
CA LEU A 83 23.80 0.78 -6.18
C LEU A 83 23.92 2.20 -6.76
N PHE A 84 24.27 2.31 -8.04
CA PHE A 84 24.34 3.59 -8.75
C PHE A 84 23.05 4.40 -8.58
N ARG A 85 21.89 3.76 -8.79
CA ARG A 85 20.59 4.44 -8.65
C ARG A 85 20.37 4.96 -7.24
N ALA A 86 20.72 4.19 -6.22
CA ALA A 86 20.55 4.59 -4.83
C ALA A 86 21.45 5.78 -4.45
N ILE A 87 22.68 5.80 -4.98
CA ILE A 87 23.63 6.91 -4.76
C ILE A 87 23.16 8.17 -5.50
N SER A 88 22.77 8.03 -6.78
CA SER A 88 22.37 9.18 -7.61
C SER A 88 20.98 9.73 -7.28
N ARG A 89 20.14 8.99 -6.52
CA ARG A 89 18.78 9.40 -6.11
C ARG A 89 18.60 9.21 -4.61
N PRO A 90 19.25 10.06 -3.79
CA PRO A 90 19.41 9.75 -2.38
C PRO A 90 18.16 10.08 -1.54
N TRP A 91 17.12 10.69 -2.16
CA TRP A 91 15.80 11.05 -1.59
C TRP A 91 14.64 10.24 -2.21
N VAL A 92 14.86 8.97 -2.56
CA VAL A 92 13.85 8.12 -3.20
C VAL A 92 13.77 6.78 -2.48
N ASP A 93 12.57 6.44 -1.99
CA ASP A 93 12.28 5.05 -1.62
C ASP A 93 11.91 4.27 -2.89
N THR A 94 12.40 3.04 -3.03
CA THR A 94 12.11 2.19 -4.19
C THR A 94 11.54 0.85 -3.76
N GLN A 95 10.40 0.47 -4.31
CA GLN A 95 9.78 -0.85 -4.13
C GLN A 95 9.99 -1.68 -5.39
N TYR A 96 10.53 -2.88 -5.23
CA TYR A 96 10.77 -3.82 -6.32
C TYR A 96 9.79 -4.97 -6.21
N PHE A 97 8.97 -5.17 -7.24
CA PHE A 97 8.00 -6.25 -7.34
C PHE A 97 8.53 -7.28 -8.34
N HIS A 98 9.02 -8.39 -7.80
CA HIS A 98 9.62 -9.49 -8.57
C HIS A 98 8.53 -10.52 -8.90
N THR A 99 8.16 -10.66 -10.17
CA THR A 99 7.26 -11.72 -10.64
C THR A 99 8.01 -12.78 -11.43
N HIS A 100 7.51 -14.02 -11.45
CA HIS A 100 8.19 -15.15 -12.10
C HIS A 100 7.37 -15.73 -13.26
N PRO A 101 7.16 -14.96 -14.35
CA PRO A 101 6.39 -15.44 -15.48
C PRO A 101 7.09 -16.60 -16.21
N PRO A 102 6.33 -17.52 -16.83
CA PRO A 102 6.88 -18.60 -17.67
C PRO A 102 7.28 -18.04 -19.05
N SER A 103 8.21 -17.09 -19.07
CA SER A 103 8.71 -16.42 -20.28
C SER A 103 10.23 -16.26 -20.21
N PRO A 104 10.91 -15.99 -21.35
CA PRO A 104 12.33 -15.68 -21.36
C PRO A 104 12.69 -14.61 -20.32
N SER A 105 13.89 -14.72 -19.72
CA SER A 105 14.36 -13.78 -18.71
C SER A 105 14.24 -12.33 -19.19
N GLY A 106 13.74 -11.45 -18.33
CA GLY A 106 13.47 -10.04 -18.64
C GLY A 106 12.20 -9.78 -19.47
N THR A 107 11.43 -10.81 -19.81
CA THR A 107 10.15 -10.65 -20.53
C THR A 107 8.98 -11.14 -19.69
N VAL A 108 7.78 -10.64 -19.98
CA VAL A 108 6.52 -11.05 -19.34
C VAL A 108 5.42 -11.10 -20.40
N PRO A 109 4.48 -12.06 -20.35
CA PRO A 109 3.27 -12.00 -21.16
C PRO A 109 2.52 -10.68 -20.89
N LEU A 110 2.01 -10.04 -21.96
CA LEU A 110 1.40 -8.72 -21.86
C LEU A 110 0.32 -8.62 -20.77
N LEU A 111 -0.59 -9.60 -20.70
CA LEU A 111 -1.66 -9.62 -19.70
C LEU A 111 -1.11 -9.76 -18.27
N SER A 112 -0.07 -10.57 -18.06
CA SER A 112 0.61 -10.67 -16.76
C SER A 112 1.32 -9.37 -16.39
N GLY A 113 1.87 -8.65 -17.38
CA GLY A 113 2.44 -7.31 -17.18
C GLY A 113 1.40 -6.28 -16.75
N ILE A 114 0.21 -6.28 -17.38
CA ILE A 114 -0.92 -5.43 -17.00
C ILE A 114 -1.37 -5.74 -15.57
N ASN A 115 -1.58 -7.02 -15.23
CA ASN A 115 -1.96 -7.44 -13.87
C ASN A 115 -0.93 -6.98 -12.84
N ALA A 116 0.36 -7.14 -13.11
CA ALA A 116 1.41 -6.68 -12.21
C ALA A 116 1.36 -5.16 -12.00
N LEU A 117 1.14 -4.36 -13.06
CA LEU A 117 0.97 -2.91 -12.93
C LEU A 117 -0.29 -2.53 -12.13
N GLU A 118 -1.40 -3.26 -12.31
CA GLU A 118 -2.61 -3.07 -11.50
C GLU A 118 -2.38 -3.43 -10.04
N GLY A 119 -1.60 -4.48 -9.76
CA GLY A 119 -1.16 -4.87 -8.42
C GLY A 119 -0.33 -3.79 -7.76
N VAL A 120 0.66 -3.22 -8.47
CA VAL A 120 1.46 -2.09 -7.97
C VAL A 120 0.54 -0.91 -7.63
N ARG A 121 -0.32 -0.49 -8.57
CA ARG A 121 -1.25 0.63 -8.36
C ARG A 121 -2.17 0.38 -7.16
N GLY A 122 -2.72 -0.82 -7.04
CA GLY A 122 -3.65 -1.19 -5.98
C GLY A 122 -2.99 -1.22 -4.60
N ALA A 123 -1.76 -1.72 -4.51
CA ALA A 123 -0.97 -1.75 -3.27
C ALA A 123 -0.65 -0.33 -2.77
N PHE A 124 -0.15 0.55 -3.65
CA PHE A 124 0.07 1.97 -3.30
C PHE A 124 -1.23 2.68 -2.95
N THR A 125 -2.33 2.39 -3.66
CA THR A 125 -3.63 2.99 -3.36
C THR A 125 -4.10 2.60 -1.96
N SER A 126 -3.99 1.31 -1.59
CA SER A 126 -4.37 0.82 -0.27
C SER A 126 -3.55 1.50 0.84
N ALA A 127 -2.22 1.55 0.68
CA ALA A 127 -1.34 2.19 1.65
C ALA A 127 -1.57 3.70 1.76
N ALA A 128 -1.76 4.38 0.63
CA ALA A 128 -2.03 5.81 0.62
C ALA A 128 -3.37 6.13 1.29
N GLN A 129 -4.41 5.32 1.07
CA GLN A 129 -5.70 5.49 1.75
C GLN A 129 -5.55 5.33 3.26
N ALA A 130 -4.80 4.33 3.73
CA ALA A 130 -4.59 4.09 5.16
C ALA A 130 -3.92 5.27 5.89
N VAL A 131 -3.12 6.08 5.19
CA VAL A 131 -2.33 7.18 5.79
C VAL A 131 -2.93 8.56 5.51
N LEU A 132 -3.42 8.78 4.29
CA LEU A 132 -3.83 10.10 3.80
C LEU A 132 -5.33 10.35 3.90
N ASP A 133 -6.14 9.30 4.01
CA ASP A 133 -7.57 9.49 4.22
C ASP A 133 -7.86 9.69 5.72
N HIS A 134 -7.95 10.96 6.12
CA HIS A 134 -8.40 11.36 7.46
C HIS A 134 -9.88 11.04 7.75
N ARG A 135 -10.61 10.55 6.75
CA ARG A 135 -11.98 10.05 6.88
C ARG A 135 -11.90 8.58 6.52
N PHE A 136 -12.13 7.69 7.49
CA PHE A 136 -12.28 6.27 7.23
C PHE A 136 -13.17 6.13 5.97
N ARG A 137 -12.72 5.41 4.95
CA ARG A 137 -13.54 5.10 3.78
C ARG A 137 -13.54 3.59 3.66
N SER A 138 -14.52 2.96 4.30
CA SER A 138 -14.87 1.55 4.14
C SER A 138 -15.42 1.35 2.72
N GLY A 139 -14.50 1.18 1.77
CA GLY A 139 -14.82 0.62 0.47
C GLY A 139 -14.10 1.21 -0.74
N ARG A 140 -14.40 0.63 -1.89
CA ARG A 140 -13.85 0.93 -3.23
C ARG A 140 -14.33 2.27 -3.82
N GLY A 141 -14.57 3.28 -2.97
CA GLY A 141 -15.00 4.61 -3.39
C GLY A 141 -13.91 5.38 -4.14
N ARG A 142 -14.29 6.54 -4.70
CA ARG A 142 -13.34 7.44 -5.38
C ARG A 142 -12.26 7.89 -4.39
N ASN A 143 -11.01 7.82 -4.82
CA ASN A 143 -9.87 8.32 -4.06
C ASN A 143 -10.05 9.79 -3.66
N SER A 144 -9.39 10.16 -2.55
CA SER A 144 -9.28 11.55 -2.11
C SER A 144 -8.31 12.25 -3.04
N LYS A 145 -8.36 13.58 -3.03
CA LYS A 145 -7.42 14.39 -3.81
C LYS A 145 -5.98 14.11 -3.39
N ASP A 146 -5.75 13.82 -2.11
CA ASP A 146 -4.42 13.57 -1.55
C ASP A 146 -3.87 12.21 -1.97
N VAL A 147 -4.71 11.16 -1.95
CA VAL A 147 -4.34 9.84 -2.50
C VAL A 147 -4.04 9.94 -3.99
N ASP A 148 -4.89 10.63 -4.77
CA ASP A 148 -4.65 10.81 -6.20
C ASP A 148 -3.39 11.66 -6.48
N ALA A 149 -3.08 12.65 -5.64
CA ALA A 149 -1.86 13.44 -5.73
C ALA A 149 -0.62 12.59 -5.45
N PHE A 150 -0.65 11.78 -4.40
CA PHE A 150 0.43 10.85 -4.08
C PHE A 150 0.67 9.86 -5.23
N LEU A 151 -0.39 9.23 -5.75
CA LEU A 151 -0.29 8.26 -6.85
C LEU A 151 0.30 8.87 -8.14
N ARG A 152 0.09 10.17 -8.39
CA ARG A 152 0.73 10.89 -9.51
C ARG A 152 2.22 11.13 -9.31
N CYS A 153 2.71 11.10 -8.07
CA CYS A 153 4.13 11.28 -7.74
C CYS A 153 4.92 9.98 -7.84
N VAL A 154 4.27 8.82 -7.67
CA VAL A 154 4.92 7.50 -7.81
C VAL A 154 5.36 7.30 -9.27
N ARG A 155 6.62 6.94 -9.48
CA ARG A 155 7.21 6.76 -10.80
C ARG A 155 7.58 5.30 -11.02
N LEU A 156 7.32 4.76 -12.20
CA LEU A 156 7.82 3.44 -12.56
C LEU A 156 9.23 3.56 -13.11
N GLY A 157 10.15 2.75 -12.59
CA GLY A 157 11.49 2.62 -13.12
C GLY A 157 11.54 1.62 -14.29
N PRO A 158 12.68 1.57 -15.02
CA PRO A 158 12.87 0.60 -16.09
C PRO A 158 12.85 -0.83 -15.53
N SER A 159 12.29 -1.77 -16.30
CA SER A 159 12.37 -3.19 -15.98
C SER A 159 13.81 -3.68 -16.10
N THR A 160 14.29 -4.43 -15.10
CA THR A 160 15.63 -5.04 -15.11
C THR A 160 15.60 -6.48 -15.61
N ALA A 161 16.71 -6.94 -16.19
CA ALA A 161 16.87 -8.35 -16.60
C ALA A 161 16.94 -9.26 -15.36
N GLY A 162 16.49 -10.52 -15.51
CA GLY A 162 16.09 -11.39 -14.40
C GLY A 162 14.59 -11.67 -14.48
N SER A 163 13.98 -12.29 -13.48
CA SER A 163 12.51 -12.30 -13.31
C SER A 163 11.90 -10.93 -13.67
N TYR A 164 10.68 -10.83 -14.21
CA TYR A 164 10.11 -9.52 -14.58
C TYR A 164 9.94 -8.64 -13.33
N ILE A 165 10.86 -7.67 -13.15
CA ILE A 165 10.91 -6.78 -11.99
C ILE A 165 10.30 -5.44 -12.38
N LEU A 166 9.22 -5.08 -11.70
CA LEU A 166 8.70 -3.72 -11.70
C LEU A 166 9.33 -2.95 -10.55
N SER A 167 9.92 -1.79 -10.83
CA SER A 167 10.37 -0.86 -9.80
C SER A 167 9.39 0.31 -9.72
N ALA A 168 8.97 0.66 -8.50
CA ALA A 168 8.22 1.86 -8.21
C ALA A 168 9.03 2.75 -7.29
N GLU A 169 9.29 3.97 -7.73
CA GLU A 169 10.07 4.98 -7.06
C GLU A 169 9.12 6.01 -6.44
N VAL A 170 9.32 6.28 -5.15
CA VAL A 170 8.58 7.25 -4.37
C VAL A 170 9.56 8.36 -3.94
N PRO A 171 9.59 9.49 -4.68
CA PRO A 171 10.38 10.64 -4.28
C PRO A 171 9.92 11.17 -2.92
N LEU A 172 10.88 11.44 -2.04
CA LEU A 172 10.64 11.99 -0.72
C LEU A 172 10.80 13.50 -0.76
N THR A 173 9.92 14.19 -0.05
CA THR A 173 10.11 15.62 0.23
C THR A 173 11.27 15.77 1.22
N PRO A 174 12.33 16.55 0.90
CA PRO A 174 13.42 16.77 1.84
C PRO A 174 12.92 17.43 3.14
N PRO A 175 13.50 17.09 4.31
CA PRO A 175 13.09 17.68 5.58
C PRO A 175 13.34 19.19 5.56
N ARG A 176 12.46 19.94 6.22
CA ARG A 176 12.71 21.36 6.46
C ARG A 176 13.75 21.50 7.56
N THR A 177 14.76 22.33 7.33
CA THR A 177 15.95 22.50 8.18
C THR A 177 15.65 23.10 9.56
N ASP A 178 14.41 23.52 9.82
CA ASP A 178 13.96 24.24 11.01
C ASP A 178 13.31 23.34 12.09
N GLN A 179 13.21 22.02 11.87
CA GLN A 179 12.55 21.10 12.80
C GLN A 179 13.55 20.38 13.71
N LEU A 180 13.38 20.51 15.03
CA LEU A 180 14.17 19.82 16.06
C LEU A 180 13.94 18.30 16.10
N PHE A 181 12.76 17.84 15.65
CA PHE A 181 12.40 16.44 15.50
C PHE A 181 11.64 16.29 14.17
N PRO A 182 12.33 16.09 13.04
CA PRO A 182 11.67 15.97 11.75
C PRO A 182 10.81 14.71 11.75
N GLU A 183 9.50 14.87 11.55
CA GLU A 183 8.63 13.73 11.24
C GLU A 183 9.02 13.15 9.88
N PRO A 184 8.88 11.83 9.68
CA PRO A 184 9.11 11.23 8.37
C PRO A 184 8.19 11.90 7.32
N PRO A 185 8.70 12.19 6.11
CA PRO A 185 7.90 12.75 5.03
C PRO A 185 6.60 11.95 4.81
N GLN A 186 5.55 12.63 4.38
CA GLN A 186 4.24 11.99 4.17
C GLN A 186 4.34 10.77 3.25
N GLU A 187 5.19 10.86 2.21
CA GLU A 187 5.44 9.77 1.27
C GLU A 187 6.07 8.56 1.97
N ARG A 188 7.05 8.80 2.85
CA ARG A 188 7.67 7.75 3.66
C ARG A 188 6.64 7.07 4.57
N ARG A 189 5.72 7.82 5.17
CA ARG A 189 4.64 7.26 6.00
C ARG A 189 3.76 6.31 5.20
N VAL A 190 3.44 6.64 3.95
CA VAL A 190 2.69 5.75 3.04
C VAL A 190 3.47 4.46 2.76
N VAL A 191 4.75 4.56 2.41
CA VAL A 191 5.59 3.38 2.13
C VAL A 191 5.76 2.51 3.38
N ARG A 192 5.92 3.09 4.57
CA ARG A 192 5.94 2.36 5.85
C ARG A 192 4.63 1.60 6.12
N ALA A 193 3.48 2.22 5.84
CA ALA A 193 2.19 1.56 5.97
C ALA A 193 2.07 0.38 5.00
N MET A 194 2.53 0.54 3.75
CA MET A 194 2.61 -0.55 2.78
C MET A 194 3.49 -1.69 3.27
N HIS A 195 4.70 -1.37 3.76
CA HIS A 195 5.64 -2.35 4.29
C HIS A 195 5.02 -3.18 5.43
N ARG A 196 4.43 -2.52 6.44
CA ARG A 196 3.76 -3.19 7.57
C ARG A 196 2.64 -4.12 7.11
N ALA A 197 1.81 -3.66 6.19
CA ALA A 197 0.67 -4.44 5.70
C ALA A 197 1.13 -5.62 4.82
N VAL A 198 2.20 -5.46 4.02
CA VAL A 198 2.77 -6.57 3.24
C VAL A 198 3.43 -7.62 4.14
N SER A 199 4.16 -7.21 5.18
CA SER A 199 4.72 -8.13 6.19
C SER A 199 3.62 -8.96 6.85
N ALA A 200 2.57 -8.29 7.37
CA ALA A 200 1.45 -8.97 8.01
C ALA A 200 0.68 -9.89 7.04
N ALA A 201 0.55 -9.49 5.77
CA ALA A 201 -0.06 -10.34 4.75
C ALA A 201 0.79 -11.58 4.43
N GLN A 202 2.13 -11.47 4.46
CA GLN A 202 3.03 -12.60 4.27
C GLN A 202 2.90 -13.59 5.44
N GLU A 203 2.95 -13.10 6.67
CA GLU A 203 2.78 -13.90 7.90
C GLU A 203 1.43 -14.61 7.91
N ALA A 204 0.33 -13.90 7.60
CA ALA A 204 -1.00 -14.48 7.50
C ALA A 204 -1.09 -15.53 6.38
N THR A 205 -0.45 -15.29 5.24
CA THR A 205 -0.39 -16.28 4.14
C THR A 205 0.30 -17.56 4.58
N ALA A 206 1.46 -17.45 5.24
CA ALA A 206 2.21 -18.59 5.75
C ALA A 206 1.40 -19.37 6.80
N ALA A 207 0.77 -18.68 7.74
CA ALA A 207 -0.10 -19.30 8.75
C ALA A 207 -1.28 -20.05 8.11
N THR A 208 -1.91 -19.49 7.06
CA THR A 208 -3.00 -20.17 6.33
C THR A 208 -2.50 -21.39 5.54
N GLU A 209 -1.25 -21.40 5.05
CA GLU A 209 -0.65 -22.58 4.41
C GLU A 209 -0.43 -23.72 5.40
N GLU A 210 -0.08 -23.42 6.65
CA GLU A 210 0.13 -24.41 7.72
C GLU A 210 -1.19 -24.91 8.34
N ALA A 211 -2.22 -24.06 8.42
CA ALA A 211 -3.45 -24.31 9.16
C ALA A 211 -4.62 -24.90 8.35
N GLU A 212 -4.34 -25.63 7.26
CA GLU A 212 -5.35 -26.19 6.35
C GLU A 212 -6.36 -25.16 5.84
N GLU A 213 -5.88 -23.99 5.40
CA GLU A 213 -6.69 -22.95 4.73
C GLU A 213 -7.66 -22.15 5.62
N ARG A 214 -7.51 -22.18 6.95
CA ARG A 214 -8.23 -21.24 7.84
C ARG A 214 -7.75 -19.80 7.63
N MET A 215 -8.70 -18.85 7.60
CA MET A 215 -8.47 -17.44 7.25
C MET A 215 -8.39 -16.50 8.46
N ASP A 216 -8.46 -17.03 9.68
CA ASP A 216 -8.50 -16.21 10.92
C ASP A 216 -7.28 -15.29 11.06
N ALA A 217 -6.11 -15.74 10.59
CA ALA A 217 -4.88 -14.93 10.58
C ALA A 217 -5.02 -13.65 9.74
N PHE A 218 -5.85 -13.64 8.69
CA PHE A 218 -6.10 -12.45 7.88
C PHE A 218 -7.01 -11.45 8.61
N ASP A 219 -7.94 -11.92 9.43
CA ASP A 219 -8.83 -11.06 10.22
C ASP A 219 -8.01 -10.29 11.27
N GLU A 220 -7.09 -10.97 11.95
CA GLU A 220 -6.15 -10.36 12.89
C GLU A 220 -5.21 -9.37 12.20
N ALA A 221 -4.70 -9.73 11.02
CA ALA A 221 -3.79 -8.90 10.24
C ALA A 221 -4.41 -7.58 9.75
N MET A 222 -5.75 -7.42 9.79
CA MET A 222 -6.41 -6.14 9.51
C MET A 222 -5.90 -5.02 10.43
N GLY A 223 -5.59 -5.33 11.70
CA GLY A 223 -5.02 -4.37 12.65
C GLY A 223 -3.67 -3.79 12.23
N SER A 224 -2.93 -4.52 11.37
CA SER A 224 -1.65 -4.12 10.80
C SER A 224 -1.77 -3.49 9.41
N GLY A 225 -3.00 -3.21 8.95
CA GLY A 225 -3.28 -2.54 7.68
C GLY A 225 -3.55 -3.46 6.49
N VAL A 226 -3.68 -4.78 6.72
CA VAL A 226 -4.14 -5.70 5.67
C VAL A 226 -5.60 -5.39 5.33
N SER A 227 -5.89 -5.23 4.04
CA SER A 227 -7.23 -4.91 3.54
C SER A 227 -7.58 -5.77 2.34
N SER A 228 -8.87 -5.84 2.00
CA SER A 228 -9.37 -6.55 0.82
C SER A 228 -8.62 -6.15 -0.45
N ARG A 229 -8.46 -4.83 -0.66
CA ARG A 229 -7.72 -4.27 -1.80
C ARG A 229 -6.26 -4.68 -1.80
N LEU A 230 -5.57 -4.66 -0.65
CA LEU A 230 -4.17 -5.06 -0.60
C LEU A 230 -4.03 -6.53 -1.00
N CYS A 231 -4.82 -7.42 -0.42
CA CYS A 231 -4.80 -8.85 -0.75
C CYS A 231 -5.09 -9.09 -2.23
N GLU A 232 -6.13 -8.46 -2.80
CA GLU A 232 -6.44 -8.51 -4.24
C GLU A 232 -5.27 -8.04 -5.12
N SER A 233 -4.58 -6.98 -4.68
CA SER A 233 -3.47 -6.36 -5.42
C SER A 233 -2.23 -7.25 -5.39
N LEU A 234 -1.90 -7.82 -4.23
CA LEU A 234 -0.79 -8.76 -4.08
C LEU A 234 -1.01 -10.03 -4.90
N ALA A 235 -2.26 -10.53 -4.95
CA ALA A 235 -2.60 -11.69 -5.76
C ALA A 235 -2.34 -11.52 -7.27
N GLN A 236 -2.33 -10.28 -7.78
CA GLN A 236 -2.04 -10.00 -9.20
C GLN A 236 -0.60 -10.34 -9.59
N PHE A 237 0.33 -10.36 -8.63
CA PHE A 237 1.74 -10.70 -8.89
C PHE A 237 1.95 -12.20 -9.14
N GLY A 238 0.98 -13.04 -8.80
CA GLY A 238 1.01 -14.49 -9.08
C GLY A 238 0.76 -14.87 -10.54
N GLY A 239 0.79 -13.90 -11.46
CA GLY A 239 0.50 -14.11 -12.87
C GLY A 239 -0.97 -14.39 -13.15
N HIS A 240 -1.32 -14.59 -14.44
CA HIS A 240 -2.70 -14.81 -14.85
C HIS A 240 -3.36 -16.06 -14.22
N GLY A 241 -2.56 -17.11 -13.97
CA GLY A 241 -3.03 -18.35 -13.34
C GLY A 241 -3.04 -18.35 -11.81
N HIS A 242 -2.55 -17.27 -11.16
CA HIS A 242 -2.39 -17.18 -9.70
C HIS A 242 -1.66 -18.39 -9.11
N ASP A 243 -0.63 -18.87 -9.79
CA ASP A 243 0.14 -20.07 -9.46
C ASP A 243 1.66 -19.81 -9.46
N GLN A 244 2.06 -18.55 -9.61
CA GLN A 244 3.47 -18.14 -9.63
C GLN A 244 3.87 -17.55 -8.28
N LYS A 245 5.10 -17.85 -7.88
CA LYS A 245 5.75 -17.17 -6.75
C LYS A 245 6.08 -15.74 -7.13
N PHE A 246 6.09 -14.85 -6.15
CA PHE A 246 6.51 -13.46 -6.32
C PHE A 246 7.18 -12.96 -5.03
N SER A 247 7.91 -11.86 -5.14
CA SER A 247 8.46 -11.20 -3.96
C SER A 247 8.43 -9.69 -4.08
N ILE A 248 8.44 -9.01 -2.94
CA ILE A 248 8.43 -7.56 -2.85
C ILE A 248 9.60 -7.15 -1.98
N ARG A 249 10.48 -6.31 -2.52
CA ARG A 249 11.61 -5.75 -1.78
C ARG A 249 11.43 -4.25 -1.59
N PHE A 250 11.62 -3.78 -0.37
CA PHE A 250 11.67 -2.36 -0.05
C PHE A 250 13.13 -1.90 -0.02
N ALA A 251 13.43 -0.80 -0.70
CA ALA A 251 14.71 -0.14 -0.64
C ALA A 251 14.47 1.28 -0.14
N TRP A 252 14.90 1.54 1.08
CA TRP A 252 14.74 2.84 1.70
C TRP A 252 15.80 3.83 1.22
N SER A 253 15.38 5.08 1.10
CA SER A 253 16.22 6.21 0.72
C SER A 253 17.41 6.36 1.67
N PRO A 254 18.66 6.43 1.16
CA PRO A 254 19.85 6.57 2.01
C PRO A 254 19.88 7.92 2.75
N SER A 255 19.49 9.04 2.15
CA SER A 255 19.46 10.35 2.87
C SER A 255 18.42 10.45 3.98
N HIS A 256 17.52 9.48 4.09
CA HIS A 256 16.60 9.38 5.22
C HIS A 256 16.53 7.91 5.63
N PRO A 257 17.56 7.38 6.31
CA PRO A 257 17.60 5.99 6.72
C PRO A 257 16.34 5.65 7.52
N GLU A 258 15.80 4.47 7.27
CA GLU A 258 14.70 3.95 8.05
C GLU A 258 15.30 3.25 9.27
N GLU A 259 15.10 3.78 10.48
CA GLU A 259 15.63 3.18 11.73
C GLU A 259 15.15 1.73 11.94
N SER A 260 14.00 1.39 11.34
CA SER A 260 13.43 0.04 11.35
C SER A 260 13.78 -0.79 10.11
N ALA A 261 14.62 -0.29 9.18
CA ALA A 261 15.11 -1.10 8.06
C ALA A 261 15.91 -2.28 8.64
N ARG A 262 15.33 -3.47 8.51
CA ARG A 262 15.94 -4.74 8.92
C ARG A 262 16.55 -5.41 7.70
N ALA A 263 17.34 -6.45 7.94
CA ALA A 263 17.78 -7.37 6.88
C ALA A 263 16.59 -7.98 6.09
N ASP A 264 15.37 -7.93 6.65
CA ASP A 264 14.14 -8.54 6.13
C ASP A 264 13.23 -7.58 5.33
N ASP A 265 13.76 -6.56 4.66
CA ASP A 265 12.98 -5.73 3.71
C ASP A 265 12.56 -6.49 2.42
N HIS A 266 12.61 -7.84 2.43
CA HIS A 266 12.30 -8.72 1.31
C HIS A 266 11.24 -9.75 1.68
N PHE A 267 10.03 -9.57 1.16
CA PHE A 267 8.88 -10.44 1.40
C PHE A 267 8.69 -11.42 0.24
N SER A 268 8.75 -12.71 0.53
CA SER A 268 8.58 -13.78 -0.46
C SER A 268 7.24 -14.49 -0.29
N PHE A 269 6.55 -14.69 -1.41
CA PHE A 269 5.24 -15.35 -1.48
C PHE A 269 5.35 -16.59 -2.39
N GLY A 270 4.94 -17.75 -1.86
CA GLY A 270 4.99 -19.02 -2.58
C GLY A 270 3.96 -19.14 -3.72
N PRO A 271 4.02 -20.22 -4.52
CA PRO A 271 3.10 -20.43 -5.66
C PRO A 271 1.61 -20.46 -5.30
N ARG A 272 1.25 -20.81 -4.05
CA ARG A 272 -0.15 -20.87 -3.58
C ARG A 272 -0.65 -19.54 -3.00
N ALA A 273 0.27 -18.63 -2.66
CA ALA A 273 -0.03 -17.38 -1.98
C ALA A 273 -1.06 -16.54 -2.72
N ALA A 274 -0.96 -16.43 -4.05
CA ALA A 274 -1.89 -15.63 -4.84
C ALA A 274 -3.35 -16.08 -4.69
N ARG A 275 -3.61 -17.40 -4.63
CA ARG A 275 -4.98 -17.94 -4.42
C ARG A 275 -5.46 -17.72 -2.99
N ILE A 276 -4.57 -17.87 -2.01
CA ILE A 276 -4.87 -17.57 -0.60
C ILE A 276 -5.26 -16.10 -0.46
N LEU A 277 -4.45 -15.19 -1.02
CA LEU A 277 -4.69 -13.75 -1.02
C LEU A 277 -5.99 -13.38 -1.75
N GLN A 278 -6.39 -14.07 -2.83
CA GLN A 278 -7.71 -13.85 -3.45
C GLN A 278 -8.86 -14.19 -2.50
N ARG A 279 -8.78 -15.34 -1.83
CA ARG A 279 -9.81 -15.77 -0.87
C ARG A 279 -9.86 -14.84 0.34
N ALA A 280 -8.70 -14.48 0.89
CA ALA A 280 -8.56 -13.50 1.95
C ALA A 280 -9.15 -12.15 1.52
N GLY A 281 -8.85 -11.68 0.31
CA GLY A 281 -9.42 -10.45 -0.24
C GLY A 281 -10.95 -10.48 -0.30
N ALA A 282 -11.55 -11.61 -0.68
CA ALA A 282 -13.01 -11.78 -0.65
C ALA A 282 -13.58 -11.74 0.77
N ARG A 283 -12.98 -12.48 1.72
CA ARG A 283 -13.38 -12.50 3.13
C ARG A 283 -13.27 -11.13 3.78
N LEU A 284 -12.12 -10.47 3.65
CA LEU A 284 -11.89 -9.14 4.21
C LEU A 284 -12.85 -8.12 3.62
N ARG A 285 -13.23 -8.27 2.34
CA ARG A 285 -14.24 -7.40 1.73
C ARG A 285 -15.59 -7.57 2.44
N GLU A 286 -16.00 -8.79 2.74
CA GLU A 286 -17.23 -9.05 3.51
C GLU A 286 -17.15 -8.42 4.89
N LEU A 287 -16.02 -8.56 5.61
CA LEU A 287 -15.82 -7.97 6.93
C LEU A 287 -15.81 -6.43 6.92
N GLU A 288 -15.11 -5.83 5.95
CA GLU A 288 -15.07 -4.37 5.74
C GLU A 288 -16.46 -3.80 5.43
N HIS A 289 -17.29 -4.55 4.69
CA HIS A 289 -18.67 -4.16 4.38
C HIS A 289 -19.66 -4.53 5.49
N ALA A 290 -19.29 -5.44 6.41
CA ALA A 290 -20.11 -5.86 7.54
C ALA A 290 -20.15 -4.87 8.71
N GLY A 291 -19.43 -3.74 8.62
CA GLY A 291 -19.53 -2.65 9.59
C GLY A 291 -20.96 -2.13 9.74
N THR A 292 -21.41 -1.98 10.98
CA THR A 292 -22.73 -1.43 11.31
C THR A 292 -22.85 0.02 10.83
N VAL A 293 -23.95 0.34 10.14
CA VAL A 293 -24.30 1.69 9.70
C VAL A 293 -25.59 2.14 10.35
N ARG A 294 -25.69 3.42 10.68
CA ARG A 294 -26.88 4.07 11.26
C ARG A 294 -27.45 5.06 10.25
N MET A 295 -28.70 4.89 9.86
CA MET A 295 -29.47 5.85 9.07
C MET A 295 -30.40 6.62 10.00
N SER A 296 -30.44 7.95 9.88
CA SER A 296 -31.30 8.84 10.69
C SER A 296 -31.95 9.88 9.78
N GLY A 297 -33.28 10.02 9.83
CA GLY A 297 -33.99 10.90 8.88
C GLY A 297 -35.50 10.71 8.88
N GLN A 298 -36.13 10.98 7.75
CA GLN A 298 -37.57 10.83 7.56
C GLN A 298 -37.88 9.80 6.49
N VAL A 299 -38.97 9.04 6.70
CA VAL A 299 -39.52 8.19 5.66
C VAL A 299 -40.15 9.09 4.59
N VAL A 300 -39.75 8.91 3.33
CA VAL A 300 -40.23 9.68 2.17
C VAL A 300 -40.99 8.82 1.15
N GLY A 301 -41.04 7.50 1.38
CA GLY A 301 -41.81 6.59 0.56
C GLY A 301 -41.75 5.17 1.11
N ALA A 302 -42.67 4.33 0.68
CA ALA A 302 -42.76 2.95 1.13
C ALA A 302 -43.19 2.05 -0.05
N GLU A 303 -42.67 0.82 -0.06
CA GLU A 303 -42.93 -0.18 -1.08
C GLU A 303 -43.14 -1.55 -0.43
N ARG A 304 -44.22 -2.24 -0.78
CA ARG A 304 -44.49 -3.60 -0.31
C ARG A 304 -45.30 -4.36 -1.34
N HIS A 305 -44.94 -5.62 -1.56
CA HIS A 305 -45.59 -6.46 -2.57
C HIS A 305 -46.89 -7.09 -2.05
N SER A 306 -46.93 -7.53 -0.79
CA SER A 306 -48.16 -7.98 -0.13
C SER A 306 -48.09 -7.81 1.40
N PRO A 307 -49.22 -7.83 2.12
CA PRO A 307 -49.28 -7.67 3.59
C PRO A 307 -48.52 -8.74 4.40
N SER A 308 -48.10 -9.84 3.79
CA SER A 308 -47.36 -10.93 4.44
C SER A 308 -45.85 -10.90 4.17
N HIS A 309 -45.36 -10.07 3.24
CA HIS A 309 -43.94 -9.99 2.90
C HIS A 309 -43.23 -8.87 3.67
N ASP A 310 -41.91 -8.96 3.81
CA ASP A 310 -41.09 -7.83 4.19
C ASP A 310 -41.38 -6.63 3.27
N GLY A 311 -41.39 -5.44 3.86
CA GLY A 311 -41.57 -4.19 3.14
C GLY A 311 -40.29 -3.37 3.14
N PHE A 312 -40.26 -2.34 2.29
CA PHE A 312 -39.14 -1.42 2.19
C PHE A 312 -39.64 0.00 2.40
N VAL A 313 -38.88 0.80 3.14
CA VAL A 313 -39.12 2.24 3.27
C VAL A 313 -37.92 3.00 2.71
N LYS A 314 -38.19 4.07 1.95
CA LYS A 314 -37.17 5.02 1.53
C LYS A 314 -37.02 6.05 2.63
N VAL A 315 -35.83 6.13 3.22
CA VAL A 315 -35.49 7.10 4.26
C VAL A 315 -34.57 8.14 3.65
N GLN A 316 -34.90 9.42 3.80
CA GLN A 316 -34.02 10.53 3.44
C GLN A 316 -33.46 11.15 4.73
N GLY A 317 -32.14 11.25 4.81
CA GLY A 317 -31.47 11.86 5.94
C GLY A 317 -29.99 11.50 6.02
N THR A 318 -29.45 11.59 7.24
CA THR A 318 -28.05 11.35 7.52
C THR A 318 -27.75 9.85 7.71
N LEU A 319 -26.92 9.30 6.84
CA LEU A 319 -26.27 8.00 6.99
C LEU A 319 -24.93 8.19 7.71
N SER A 320 -24.83 7.64 8.90
CA SER A 320 -23.64 7.57 9.75
C SER A 320 -23.01 6.20 9.67
N THR A 321 -21.73 6.14 9.34
CA THR A 321 -20.94 4.90 9.38
C THR A 321 -19.66 5.15 10.18
N GLY A 322 -18.80 4.14 10.34
CA GLY A 322 -17.44 4.35 10.87
C GLY A 322 -16.61 5.40 10.08
N GLU A 323 -17.08 5.81 8.89
CA GLU A 323 -16.50 6.80 7.99
C GLU A 323 -16.93 8.26 8.23
N GLY A 324 -17.97 8.46 9.05
CA GLY A 324 -18.64 9.75 9.26
C GLY A 324 -20.08 9.80 8.73
N ALA A 325 -20.67 11.00 8.74
CA ALA A 325 -22.09 11.24 8.46
C ALA A 325 -22.30 11.93 7.09
N ARG A 326 -23.28 11.48 6.30
CA ARG A 326 -23.65 12.09 5.00
C ARG A 326 -25.15 12.05 4.73
N GLU A 327 -25.68 13.13 4.15
CA GLU A 327 -27.06 13.19 3.66
C GLU A 327 -27.27 12.32 2.41
N ARG A 328 -28.21 11.37 2.47
CA ARG A 328 -28.57 10.42 1.41
C ARG A 328 -30.02 9.96 1.54
N THR A 329 -30.51 9.32 0.47
CA THR A 329 -31.73 8.51 0.52
C THR A 329 -31.37 7.04 0.41
N LEU A 330 -31.88 6.21 1.31
CA LEU A 330 -31.58 4.77 1.38
C LEU A 330 -32.86 3.96 1.57
N LEU A 331 -32.90 2.77 0.96
CA LEU A 331 -33.94 1.79 1.23
C LEU A 331 -33.63 1.05 2.52
N VAL A 332 -34.57 0.97 3.44
CA VAL A 332 -34.48 0.20 4.68
C VAL A 332 -35.48 -0.95 4.60
N ARG A 333 -34.99 -2.19 4.76
CA ARG A 333 -35.85 -3.38 4.81
C ARG A 333 -36.48 -3.47 6.18
N LEU A 334 -37.80 -3.61 6.23
CA LEU A 334 -38.56 -3.80 7.46
C LEU A 334 -39.31 -5.13 7.39
N ARG A 335 -39.34 -5.83 8.52
CA ARG A 335 -40.22 -6.98 8.72
C ARG A 335 -41.67 -6.54 8.65
N SER A 336 -42.55 -7.48 8.33
CA SER A 336 -44.00 -7.26 8.23
C SER A 336 -44.59 -6.55 9.44
N GLU A 337 -44.16 -6.94 10.64
CA GLU A 337 -44.54 -6.42 11.95
C GLU A 337 -44.11 -4.97 12.23
N HIS A 338 -43.01 -4.50 11.63
CA HIS A 338 -42.49 -3.15 11.82
C HIS A 338 -42.90 -2.18 10.71
N TYR A 339 -43.44 -2.70 9.61
CA TYR A 339 -43.77 -1.91 8.43
C TYR A 339 -44.87 -0.87 8.67
N GLU A 340 -45.94 -1.24 9.40
CA GLU A 340 -47.03 -0.30 9.70
C GLU A 340 -46.56 0.89 10.55
N ALA A 341 -45.69 0.65 11.53
CA ALA A 341 -45.14 1.71 12.37
C ALA A 341 -44.38 2.75 11.54
N ALA A 342 -43.67 2.32 10.49
CA ALA A 342 -42.97 3.22 9.58
C ALA A 342 -43.91 4.02 8.65
N LEU A 343 -45.08 3.48 8.30
CA LEU A 343 -46.11 4.23 7.54
C LEU A 343 -46.78 5.30 8.39
N ILE A 344 -47.03 5.00 9.67
CA ILE A 344 -47.53 5.99 10.64
C ILE A 344 -46.49 7.09 10.81
N ALA A 345 -45.22 6.73 10.99
CA ALA A 345 -44.11 7.68 11.07
C ALA A 345 -44.02 8.59 9.84
N HIS A 346 -44.17 8.03 8.63
CA HIS A 346 -44.23 8.81 7.40
C HIS A 346 -45.37 9.83 7.41
N SER A 347 -46.57 9.39 7.82
CA SER A 347 -47.77 10.25 7.86
C SER A 347 -47.63 11.40 8.86
N ASN A 348 -46.95 11.16 9.98
CA ASN A 348 -46.73 12.14 11.04
C ASN A 348 -45.47 13.00 10.83
N GLY A 349 -44.58 12.63 9.90
CA GLY A 349 -43.27 13.26 9.73
C GLY A 349 -42.27 12.92 10.85
N ASP A 350 -42.50 11.80 11.56
CA ASP A 350 -41.68 11.38 12.70
C ASP A 350 -40.24 11.03 12.28
N PHE A 351 -39.31 11.27 13.19
CA PHE A 351 -37.91 10.93 12.98
C PHE A 351 -37.72 9.41 13.04
N PHE A 352 -37.05 8.86 12.03
CA PHE A 352 -36.78 7.45 11.84
C PHE A 352 -35.27 7.20 11.95
N GLU A 353 -34.88 6.26 12.79
CA GLU A 353 -33.51 5.76 12.87
C GLU A 353 -33.47 4.25 12.64
N ALA A 354 -32.47 3.78 11.90
CA ALA A 354 -32.22 2.37 11.70
C ALA A 354 -30.73 2.08 11.77
N GLU A 355 -30.35 1.08 12.55
CA GLU A 355 -28.98 0.61 12.68
C GLU A 355 -28.88 -0.84 12.20
N GLY A 356 -27.91 -1.10 11.32
CA GLY A 356 -27.96 -2.30 10.49
C GLY A 356 -26.74 -2.51 9.62
N ARG A 357 -26.83 -3.53 8.77
CA ARG A 357 -25.83 -3.82 7.74
C ARG A 357 -26.31 -3.35 6.37
N LEU A 358 -25.38 -2.86 5.57
CA LEU A 358 -25.69 -2.45 4.21
C LEU A 358 -25.57 -3.66 3.27
N SER A 359 -26.68 -4.07 2.68
CA SER A 359 -26.71 -5.06 1.59
C SER A 359 -26.53 -4.35 0.24
N THR A 360 -25.69 -4.92 -0.61
CA THR A 360 -25.34 -4.39 -1.94
C THR A 360 -25.70 -5.36 -3.07
N GLY A 361 -26.72 -6.21 -2.86
CA GLY A 361 -27.26 -7.10 -3.89
C GLY A 361 -27.93 -6.35 -5.05
N ASN A 362 -29.05 -6.85 -5.59
CA ASN A 362 -29.73 -6.24 -6.74
C ASN A 362 -30.14 -4.76 -6.52
N ARG A 363 -30.25 -4.33 -5.26
CA ARG A 363 -30.37 -2.93 -4.86
C ARG A 363 -29.62 -2.68 -3.55
N ARG A 364 -29.17 -1.45 -3.35
CA ARG A 364 -28.53 -1.02 -2.11
C ARG A 364 -29.58 -0.78 -1.04
N GLU A 365 -29.56 -1.58 0.02
CA GLU A 365 -30.54 -1.53 1.10
C GLU A 365 -29.87 -1.71 2.48
N LEU A 366 -30.45 -1.09 3.50
CA LEU A 366 -30.11 -1.31 4.90
C LEU A 366 -30.96 -2.46 5.44
N VAL A 367 -30.30 -3.48 5.98
CA VAL A 367 -30.94 -4.55 6.77
C VAL A 367 -30.73 -4.19 8.24
N PRO A 368 -31.74 -3.59 8.90
CA PRO A 368 -31.62 -3.19 10.30
C PRO A 368 -31.63 -4.39 11.22
N HIS A 369 -30.82 -4.34 12.27
CA HIS A 369 -31.03 -5.15 13.48
C HIS A 369 -31.68 -4.32 14.60
N GLN A 370 -31.71 -2.99 14.45
CA GLN A 370 -32.37 -2.07 15.36
C GLN A 370 -33.10 -0.97 14.57
N VAL A 371 -34.33 -0.63 14.96
CA VAL A 371 -35.10 0.48 14.36
C VAL A 371 -35.75 1.29 15.48
N LEU A 372 -35.60 2.61 15.43
CA LEU A 372 -36.27 3.55 16.33
C LEU A 372 -37.17 4.50 15.53
N ILE A 373 -38.36 4.75 16.06
CA ILE A 373 -39.30 5.75 15.53
C ILE A 373 -39.68 6.70 16.66
N ALA A 374 -39.49 8.00 16.45
CA ALA A 374 -39.67 9.03 17.48
C ALA A 374 -38.95 8.69 18.80
N GLY A 375 -37.75 8.12 18.71
CA GLY A 375 -36.93 7.70 19.85
C GLY A 375 -37.38 6.41 20.57
N ARG A 376 -38.40 5.70 20.05
CA ARG A 376 -38.86 4.42 20.59
C ARG A 376 -38.37 3.25 19.76
N LEU A 377 -37.72 2.28 20.42
CA LEU A 377 -37.27 1.04 19.80
C LEU A 377 -38.47 0.20 19.37
N LEU A 378 -38.49 -0.22 18.10
CA LEU A 378 -39.42 -1.24 17.63
C LEU A 378 -38.94 -2.60 18.15
N GLN A 379 -39.73 -3.20 19.04
CA GLN A 379 -39.46 -4.54 19.56
C GLN A 379 -40.08 -5.59 18.63
N ASP A 380 -39.46 -6.77 18.61
CA ASP A 380 -40.08 -7.94 18.01
C ASP A 380 -41.25 -8.38 18.89
N PRO A 381 -42.38 -8.78 18.30
CA PRO A 381 -43.43 -9.42 19.07
C PRO A 381 -42.87 -10.70 19.72
N ALA A 382 -43.19 -10.89 21.01
CA ALA A 382 -42.76 -12.03 21.80
C ALA A 382 -43.32 -13.36 21.28
#